data_AF-A0A6M0JCZ6-F1
#
_entry.id   AF-A0A6M0JCZ6-F1
#
_cell.length_a   1.000
_cell.length_b   1.000
_cell.length_c   1.000
_cell.angle_alpha   90.00
_cell.angle_beta   90.00
_cell.angle_gamma   90.00
#
_symmetry.space_group_name_H-M   'P 1'
#
loop_
_entity.id
_entity.type
_entity.pdbx_description
1 polymer ?
#
loop_
_entity_poly.entity_id
_entity_poly.type
_entity_poly.pdbx_seq_one_letter_code
_entity_poly.pdbx_strand_id
1 'polypeptide(L)'
;DIYSQLMAISQKSIENAHYETAYHALCAALHYAQDIGDEHCLKAVSEAAKAQSDWIDAHAPKHRLSSQSTILRQGVSLYDTLRRQAATRALLVRSKK
;
A
#
# COMPACT_ATOMS: atom_id res chain seq x y z
N ASP A 1 5.15 -2.32 17.46
CA ASP A 1 4.42 -3.62 17.35
C ASP A 1 4.57 -4.16 15.91
N ILE A 2 3.90 -5.26 15.55
CA ILE A 2 4.03 -5.90 14.23
C ILE A 2 3.65 -4.93 13.10
N TYR A 3 2.59 -4.13 13.28
CA TYR A 3 2.18 -3.14 12.28
C TYR A 3 3.30 -2.14 11.99
N SER A 4 3.87 -1.53 13.04
CA SER A 4 4.95 -0.56 12.86
C SER A 4 6.18 -1.16 12.16
N GLN A 5 6.52 -2.43 12.47
CA GLN A 5 7.64 -3.11 11.83
C GLN A 5 7.37 -3.34 10.33
N LEU A 6 6.15 -3.73 9.96
CA LEU A 6 5.76 -3.92 8.56
C LEU A 6 5.77 -2.61 7.78
N MET A 7 5.27 -1.52 8.37
CA MET A 7 5.34 -0.18 7.78
C MET A 7 6.79 0.27 7.58
N ALA A 8 7.66 0.03 8.56
CA ALA A 8 9.08 0.38 8.47
C ALA A 8 9.83 -0.46 7.40
N ILE A 9 9.54 -1.76 7.31
CA ILE A 9 10.07 -2.64 6.26
C ILE A 9 9.63 -2.14 4.89
N SER A 10 8.36 -1.77 4.75
CA SER A 10 7.84 -1.24 3.49
C SER A 10 8.57 0.04 3.08
N GLN A 11 8.69 0.99 4.02
CA GLN A 11 9.35 2.26 3.78
C GLN A 11 10.84 2.08 3.40
N LYS A 12 11.56 1.25 4.14
CA LYS A 12 12.96 0.94 3.80
C LYS A 12 13.07 0.27 2.43
N SER A 13 12.13 -0.60 2.08
CA SER A 13 12.16 -1.31 0.80
C SER A 13 11.94 -0.37 -0.40
N ILE A 14 11.00 0.58 -0.30
CA ILE A 14 10.77 1.56 -1.38
C ILE A 14 12.00 2.46 -1.58
N GLU A 15 12.63 2.91 -0.49
CA GLU A 15 13.85 3.73 -0.52
C GLU A 15 15.05 3.02 -1.18
N ASN A 16 15.08 1.69 -1.11
CA ASN A 16 16.14 0.86 -1.70
C ASN A 16 15.71 0.24 -3.05
N ALA A 17 14.66 0.77 -3.69
CA ALA A 17 14.13 0.30 -4.97
C ALA A 17 13.64 -1.17 -4.99
N HIS A 18 13.36 -1.76 -3.82
CA HIS A 18 12.74 -3.07 -3.69
C HIS A 18 11.21 -2.94 -3.65
N TYR A 19 10.62 -2.50 -4.78
CA TYR A 19 9.22 -2.06 -4.87
C TYR A 19 8.19 -3.15 -4.55
N GLU A 20 8.45 -4.38 -4.94
CA GLU A 20 7.64 -5.56 -4.66
C GLU A 20 7.62 -5.88 -3.16
N THR A 21 8.79 -5.84 -2.53
CA THR A 21 8.93 -6.06 -1.09
C THR A 21 8.20 -4.96 -0.33
N ALA A 22 8.32 -3.71 -0.78
CA ALA A 22 7.58 -2.59 -0.22
C ALA A 22 6.06 -2.82 -0.27
N TYR A 23 5.57 -3.26 -1.43
CA TYR A 23 4.17 -3.58 -1.66
C TYR A 23 3.67 -4.71 -0.74
N HIS A 24 4.37 -5.85 -0.71
CA HIS A 24 3.95 -7.01 0.08
C HIS A 24 4.02 -6.74 1.59
N ALA A 25 4.96 -5.91 2.05
CA ALA A 25 5.00 -5.45 3.43
C ALA A 25 3.77 -4.59 3.79
N LEU A 26 3.30 -3.70 2.90
CA LEU A 26 2.04 -2.98 3.11
C LEU A 26 0.82 -3.91 3.10
N CYS A 27 0.79 -4.94 2.25
CA CYS A 27 -0.28 -5.94 2.28
C CYS A 27 -0.33 -6.66 3.63
N ALA A 28 0.82 -7.03 4.19
CA ALA A 28 0.88 -7.61 5.53
C ALA A 28 0.40 -6.60 6.60
N ALA A 29 0.80 -5.33 6.51
CA ALA A 29 0.35 -4.28 7.43
C ALA A 29 -1.17 -4.07 7.35
N LEU A 30 -1.76 -4.10 6.15
CA LEU A 30 -3.21 -4.07 5.93
C LEU A 30 -3.90 -5.21 6.68
N HIS A 31 -3.43 -6.45 6.47
CA HIS A 31 -4.05 -7.62 7.06
C HIS A 31 -4.01 -7.58 8.59
N TYR A 32 -2.87 -7.16 9.15
CA TYR A 32 -2.75 -6.98 10.60
C TYR A 32 -3.69 -5.89 11.12
N ALA A 33 -3.71 -4.71 10.49
CA ALA A 33 -4.60 -3.61 10.87
C ALA A 33 -6.09 -3.98 10.78
N GLN A 34 -6.45 -4.78 9.78
CA GLN A 34 -7.80 -5.32 9.62
C GLN A 34 -8.17 -6.29 10.74
N ASP A 35 -7.24 -7.17 11.13
CA ASP A 35 -7.45 -8.18 12.19
C ASP A 35 -7.72 -7.51 13.54
N ILE A 36 -6.94 -6.48 13.88
CA ILE A 36 -7.12 -5.72 15.12
C ILE A 36 -8.25 -4.68 15.05
N GLY A 37 -8.88 -4.51 13.89
CA GLY A 37 -9.97 -3.54 13.71
C GLY A 37 -9.57 -2.08 13.90
N ASP A 38 -8.35 -1.69 13.52
CA ASP A 38 -7.83 -0.33 13.71
C ASP A 38 -8.00 0.53 12.45
N GLU A 39 -8.97 1.46 12.50
CA GLU A 39 -9.24 2.41 11.43
C GLU A 39 -8.04 3.31 11.09
N HIS A 40 -7.27 3.76 12.09
CA HIS A 40 -6.15 4.65 11.87
C HIS A 40 -5.02 3.94 11.14
N CYS A 41 -4.71 2.70 11.54
CA CYS A 41 -3.73 1.88 10.83
C CYS A 41 -4.17 1.59 9.38
N LEU A 42 -5.45 1.30 9.14
CA LEU A 42 -5.98 1.09 7.79
C LEU A 42 -5.87 2.35 6.90
N LYS A 43 -6.14 3.55 7.45
CA LYS A 43 -5.95 4.81 6.71
C LYS A 43 -4.48 5.06 6.38
N ALA A 44 -3.58 4.84 7.33
CA ALA A 44 -2.15 5.02 7.12
C ALA A 44 -1.60 4.06 6.04
N VAL A 45 -2.08 2.82 5.96
CA VAL A 45 -1.73 1.91 4.85
C VAL A 45 -2.24 2.43 3.50
N SER A 46 -3.47 2.95 3.46
CA SER A 46 -4.00 3.58 2.23
C SER A 46 -3.13 4.75 1.77
N GLU A 47 -2.77 5.64 2.68
CA GLU A 47 -1.93 6.80 2.40
C GLU A 47 -0.53 6.39 1.93
N ALA A 48 0.10 5.42 2.60
CA ALA A 48 1.40 4.90 2.23
C ALA A 48 1.39 4.24 0.84
N ALA A 49 0.34 3.45 0.53
CA ALA A 49 0.18 2.84 -0.80
C ALA A 49 0.08 3.90 -1.90
N LYS A 50 -0.63 5.02 -1.64
CA LYS A 50 -0.66 6.15 -2.57
C LYS A 50 0.72 6.79 -2.74
N ALA A 51 1.38 7.12 -1.63
CA ALA A 51 2.68 7.79 -1.66
C ALA A 51 3.74 6.95 -2.39
N GLN A 52 3.76 5.63 -2.17
CA GLN A 52 4.68 4.73 -2.85
C GLN A 52 4.38 4.60 -4.35
N SER A 53 3.10 4.55 -4.75
CA SER A 53 2.73 4.58 -6.16
C SER A 53 3.19 5.87 -6.84
N ASP A 54 2.91 7.03 -6.22
CA ASP A 54 3.31 8.34 -6.75
C ASP A 54 4.84 8.44 -6.86
N TRP A 55 5.57 7.89 -5.89
CA TRP A 55 7.03 7.83 -5.91
C TRP A 55 7.55 6.96 -7.05
N ILE A 56 6.99 5.76 -7.27
CA ILE A 56 7.39 4.85 -8.35
C ILE A 56 7.10 5.50 -9.71
N ASP A 57 5.98 6.19 -9.85
CA ASP A 57 5.64 6.89 -11.09
C ASP A 57 6.66 8.00 -11.42
N ALA A 58 7.13 8.73 -10.41
CA ALA A 58 8.10 9.81 -10.59
C ALA A 58 9.54 9.30 -10.83
N HIS A 59 9.97 8.23 -10.16
CA HIS A 59 11.38 7.81 -10.14
C HIS A 59 11.66 6.55 -10.99
N ALA A 60 10.64 5.74 -11.25
CA ALA A 60 10.75 4.50 -11.98
C ALA A 60 9.55 4.28 -12.94
N PRO A 61 9.25 5.21 -13.86
CA PRO A 61 8.04 5.16 -14.69
C PRO A 61 7.95 3.93 -15.60
N LYS A 62 9.07 3.29 -15.94
CA LYS A 62 9.13 2.05 -16.73
C LYS A 62 9.01 0.77 -15.87
N HIS A 63 9.02 0.89 -14.55
CA HIS A 63 8.89 -0.26 -13.67
C HIS A 63 7.48 -0.85 -13.75
N ARG A 64 7.35 -2.18 -13.63
CA ARG A 64 6.06 -2.86 -13.78
C ARG A 64 4.99 -2.46 -12.77
N LEU A 65 5.39 -1.89 -11.63
CA LEU A 65 4.48 -1.40 -10.59
C LEU A 65 4.10 0.07 -10.76
N SER A 66 4.68 0.78 -11.73
CA SER A 66 4.22 2.14 -12.04
C SER A 66 2.82 2.08 -12.66
N SER A 67 2.01 3.11 -12.41
CA SER A 67 0.69 3.26 -12.99
C SER A 67 0.77 3.30 -14.51
N GLN A 68 1.73 4.05 -15.06
CA GLN A 68 1.96 4.17 -16.50
C GLN A 68 2.24 2.81 -17.15
N SER A 69 3.15 2.02 -16.55
CA SER A 69 3.49 0.70 -17.06
C SER A 69 2.34 -0.30 -16.91
N THR A 70 1.47 -0.12 -15.92
CA THR A 70 0.31 -0.98 -15.71
C THR A 70 -0.79 -0.71 -16.74
N ILE A 71 -1.06 0.57 -17.04
CA ILE A 71 -2.01 0.99 -18.07
C ILE A 71 -1.59 0.46 -19.46
N LEU A 72 -0.30 0.56 -19.79
CA LEU A 72 0.23 0.05 -21.07
C LEU A 72 0.04 -1.46 -21.25
N ARG A 73 -0.09 -2.21 -20.16
CA ARG A 73 -0.33 -3.66 -20.14
C ARG A 73 -1.81 -4.01 -19.97
N GLN A 74 -2.70 -3.02 -19.97
CA GLN A 74 -4.14 -3.16 -19.67
C GLN A 74 -4.40 -3.81 -18.30
N GLY A 75 -3.47 -3.66 -17.35
CA GLY A 75 -3.57 -4.22 -16.01
C GLY A 75 -4.23 -3.28 -15.01
N VAL A 76 -4.50 -3.80 -13.81
CA VAL A 76 -4.91 -3.00 -12.65
C VAL A 76 -3.69 -2.73 -11.78
N SER A 77 -3.49 -1.47 -11.34
CA SER A 77 -2.38 -1.11 -10.46
C SER A 77 -2.55 -1.79 -9.10
N LEU A 78 -1.54 -2.59 -8.71
CA LEU A 78 -1.51 -3.27 -7.41
C LEU A 78 -1.60 -2.28 -6.26
N TYR A 79 -0.93 -1.12 -6.38
CA TYR A 79 -0.99 -0.06 -5.37
C TYR A 79 -2.37 0.61 -5.31
N ASP A 80 -3.05 0.84 -6.44
CA ASP A 80 -4.41 1.39 -6.41
C ASP A 80 -5.41 0.41 -5.80
N THR A 81 -5.28 -0.89 -6.11
CA THR A 81 -6.09 -1.94 -5.47
C THR A 81 -5.87 -1.96 -3.96
N LEU A 82 -4.62 -1.98 -3.50
CA LEU A 82 -4.27 -1.98 -2.08
C LEU A 82 -4.81 -0.74 -1.36
N ARG A 83 -4.60 0.44 -1.95
CA ARG A 83 -5.11 1.72 -1.43
C ARG A 83 -6.63 1.69 -1.25
N ARG A 84 -7.37 1.27 -2.28
CA ARG A 84 -8.83 1.18 -2.21
C ARG A 84 -9.28 0.17 -1.16
N GLN A 85 -8.65 -0.98 -1.09
CA GLN A 85 -8.97 -2.01 -0.11
C GLN A 85 -8.78 -1.48 1.32
N ALA A 86 -7.65 -0.83 1.60
CA ALA A 86 -7.36 -0.21 2.89
C ALA A 86 -8.40 0.86 3.26
N ALA A 87 -8.72 1.76 2.32
CA ALA A 87 -9.74 2.80 2.53
C ALA A 87 -11.13 2.21 2.79
N THR A 88 -11.56 1.21 2.01
CA THR A 88 -12.85 0.53 2.22
C THR A 88 -12.90 -0.17 3.58
N ARG A 89 -11.83 -0.84 4.00
CA ARG A 89 -11.76 -1.48 5.31
C ARG A 89 -11.86 -0.47 6.45
N ALA A 90 -11.18 0.67 6.33
CA ALA A 90 -11.28 1.75 7.32
C ALA A 90 -12.72 2.24 7.49
N LEU A 91 -13.46 2.42 6.38
CA LEU A 91 -14.87 2.81 6.41
C LEU A 91 -15.75 1.77 7.11
N LEU A 92 -15.52 0.47 6.84
CA LEU A 92 -16.27 -0.63 7.45
C LEU A 92 -16.01 -0.77 8.95
N VAL A 93 -14.77 -0.52 9.39
CA VAL A 93 -14.43 -0.49 10.83
C VAL A 93 -15.15 0.67 11.50
N ARG A 94 -15.14 1.86 10.89
CA ARG A 94 -15.81 3.05 11.43
C ARG A 94 -17.32 2.84 11.56
N SER A 95 -17.97 2.24 10.57
CA SER A 95 -19.42 2.05 10.57
C SER A 95 -19.92 0.99 11.57
N LYS A 96 -19.03 0.23 12.21
CA LYS A 96 -19.35 -0.78 13.22
C LYS A 96 -19.23 -0.26 14.66
N LYS A 97 -18.70 0.95 14.86
CA LYS A 97 -18.63 1.64 16.14
C LYS A 97 -19.87 2.49 16.34
#